data_AF-A0A7K2WBU3-F1
#
_entry.id   AF-A0A7K2WBU3-F1
#
_cell.length_a   1.000
_cell.length_b   1.000
_cell.length_c   1.000
_cell.angle_alpha   90.00
_cell.angle_beta   90.00
_cell.angle_gamma   90.00
#
_symmetry.space_group_name_H-M   'P 1'
#
loop_
_entity.id
_entity.type
_entity.pdbx_description
1 polymer ?
#
loop_
_entity_poly.entity_id
_entity_poly.type
_entity_poly.pdbx_seq_one_letter_code
_entity_poly.pdbx_strand_id
1 'polypeptide(L)'
;MMLDRPLGQWLTNIRRPGGLGKDDARAERRARQLVAIDPDWNPRLLGWTVDWQRHYAGLQTLLEAGGTLEVVLPGVSYRGDDIGAWLRKQRAQWAQLNAEQQQQRLGALGVAPAPGPAAAKAPGRPSVGPARARRANPPAPGRLRAR
;
A
#
# COMPACT_ATOMS: atom_id res chain seq x y z
N MET A 1 42.89 -7.98 -5.90
CA MET A 1 41.92 -9.07 -5.62
C MET A 1 40.64 -8.53 -4.96
N MET A 2 39.95 -7.57 -5.57
CA MET A 2 38.65 -7.06 -5.07
C MET A 2 37.48 -7.46 -5.98
N LEU A 3 37.78 -8.02 -7.17
CA LEU A 3 36.82 -8.47 -8.17
C LEU A 3 36.58 -9.99 -8.15
N ASP A 4 37.36 -10.76 -7.37
CA ASP A 4 37.22 -12.24 -7.24
C ASP A 4 36.12 -12.66 -6.24
N ARG A 5 35.37 -11.70 -5.67
CA ARG A 5 34.29 -11.99 -4.72
C ARG A 5 32.94 -11.85 -5.41
N PRO A 6 31.99 -12.78 -5.18
CA PRO A 6 30.63 -12.63 -5.67
C PRO A 6 30.04 -11.31 -5.15
N LEU A 7 29.79 -10.36 -6.06
CA LEU A 7 29.31 -9.03 -5.72
C LEU A 7 28.03 -9.08 -4.86
N GLY A 8 27.13 -10.03 -5.15
CA GLY A 8 25.91 -10.24 -4.37
C GLY A 8 26.17 -10.64 -2.92
N GLN A 9 27.12 -11.54 -2.68
CA GLN A 9 27.51 -11.94 -1.32
C GLN A 9 28.18 -10.77 -0.58
N TRP A 10 29.01 -10.00 -1.28
CA TRP A 10 29.64 -8.82 -0.71
C TRP A 10 28.60 -7.76 -0.33
N LEU A 11 27.66 -7.42 -1.22
CA LEU A 11 26.56 -6.49 -0.95
C LEU A 11 25.70 -6.97 0.23
N THR A 12 25.41 -8.26 0.30
CA THR A 12 24.66 -8.87 1.41
C THR A 12 25.36 -8.66 2.74
N ASN A 13 26.69 -8.78 2.78
CA ASN A 13 27.47 -8.61 3.99
C ASN A 13 27.54 -7.14 4.43
N ILE A 14 27.80 -6.21 3.52
CA ILE A 14 27.96 -4.79 3.88
C ILE A 14 26.64 -4.12 4.29
N ARG A 15 25.48 -4.66 3.87
CA ARG A 15 24.16 -4.16 4.26
C ARG A 15 23.76 -4.55 5.69
N ARG A 16 24.44 -5.51 6.31
CA ARG A 16 24.17 -5.93 7.70
C ARG A 16 24.67 -4.87 8.69
N PRO A 17 24.07 -4.77 9.89
CA PRO A 17 24.64 -3.98 10.97
C PRO A 17 26.10 -4.37 11.22
N GLY A 18 27.00 -3.39 11.29
CA GLY A 18 28.45 -3.61 11.42
C GLY A 18 29.15 -4.12 10.15
N GLY A 19 28.45 -4.27 9.03
CA GLY A 19 28.98 -4.84 7.78
C GLY A 19 30.05 -3.99 7.08
N LEU A 20 30.18 -2.71 7.47
CA LEU A 20 31.16 -1.78 6.89
C LEU A 20 32.54 -1.79 7.59
N GLY A 21 32.68 -2.57 8.68
CA GLY A 21 33.90 -2.73 9.45
C GLY A 21 33.70 -2.50 10.95
N LYS A 22 34.71 -2.87 11.75
CA LYS A 22 34.71 -2.73 13.22
C LYS A 22 35.15 -1.34 13.73
N ASP A 23 35.70 -0.51 12.83
CA ASP A 23 36.14 0.86 13.14
C ASP A 23 35.00 1.81 12.76
N ASP A 24 34.41 2.45 13.76
CA ASP A 24 33.18 3.25 13.61
C ASP A 24 33.39 4.47 12.71
N ALA A 25 34.50 5.20 12.87
CA ALA A 25 34.81 6.38 12.05
C ALA A 25 35.01 5.99 10.57
N ARG A 26 35.63 4.83 10.32
CA ARG A 26 35.77 4.27 8.98
C ARG A 26 34.45 3.77 8.42
N ALA A 27 33.63 3.10 9.22
CA ALA A 27 32.33 2.60 8.82
C ALA A 27 31.38 3.75 8.45
N GLU A 28 31.34 4.81 9.25
CA GLU A 28 30.53 5.99 8.99
C GLU A 28 30.94 6.69 7.69
N ARG A 29 32.26 6.89 7.48
CA ARG A 29 32.75 7.47 6.22
C ARG A 29 32.32 6.64 5.00
N ARG A 30 32.41 5.30 5.09
CA ARG A 30 31.97 4.41 4.01
C ARG A 30 30.46 4.46 3.79
N ALA A 31 29.67 4.51 4.86
CA ALA A 31 28.23 4.64 4.77
C ALA A 31 27.84 5.92 4.02
N ARG A 32 28.47 7.06 4.37
CA ARG A 32 28.26 8.34 3.67
C ARG A 32 28.62 8.26 2.19
N GLN A 33 29.72 7.61 1.84
CA GLN A 33 30.12 7.42 0.45
C GLN A 33 29.11 6.56 -0.34
N LEU A 34 28.58 5.50 0.27
CA LEU A 34 27.56 4.66 -0.37
C LEU A 34 26.26 5.43 -0.60
N VAL A 35 25.79 6.19 0.40
CA VAL A 35 24.59 7.05 0.28
C VAL A 35 24.78 8.12 -0.81
N ALA A 36 25.98 8.67 -0.96
CA ALA A 36 26.27 9.66 -2.01
C ALA A 36 26.22 9.06 -3.43
N ILE A 37 26.51 7.76 -3.58
CA ILE A 37 26.42 7.06 -4.88
C ILE A 37 24.98 6.65 -5.16
N ASP A 38 24.34 6.02 -4.18
CA ASP A 38 22.98 5.51 -4.28
C ASP A 38 22.30 5.70 -2.91
N PRO A 39 21.39 6.67 -2.77
CA PRO A 39 20.62 6.85 -1.53
C PRO A 39 19.85 5.60 -1.12
N ASP A 40 19.51 4.75 -2.09
CA ASP A 40 18.68 3.56 -1.92
C ASP A 40 19.51 2.27 -1.75
N TRP A 41 20.83 2.40 -1.56
CA TRP A 41 21.77 1.27 -1.54
C TRP A 41 21.47 0.24 -0.44
N ASN A 42 20.83 0.66 0.67
CA ASN A 42 20.46 -0.22 1.78
C ASN A 42 18.97 -0.09 2.14
N PRO A 43 18.09 -0.87 1.49
CA PRO A 43 16.66 -0.95 1.77
C PRO A 43 16.27 -1.05 3.23
N ARG A 44 17.08 -1.76 4.03
CA ARG A 44 16.81 -1.97 5.46
C ARG A 44 16.83 -0.65 6.23
N LEU A 45 17.73 0.27 5.88
CA LEU A 45 17.79 1.60 6.52
C LEU A 45 16.60 2.47 6.13
N LEU A 46 15.93 2.13 5.04
CA LEU A 46 14.80 2.86 4.46
C LEU A 46 13.43 2.26 4.83
N GLY A 47 13.44 1.13 5.56
CA GLY A 47 12.24 0.49 6.04
C GLY A 47 11.49 -0.34 4.99
N TRP A 48 12.16 -0.76 3.90
CA TRP A 48 11.58 -1.70 2.92
C TRP A 48 12.52 -2.87 2.61
N THR A 49 11.99 -3.89 1.93
CA THR A 49 12.76 -5.09 1.56
C THR A 49 13.44 -4.94 0.19
N VAL A 50 14.48 -5.73 -0.07
CA VAL A 50 15.11 -5.80 -1.40
C VAL A 50 14.09 -6.21 -2.47
N ASP A 51 13.18 -7.13 -2.13
CA ASP A 51 12.12 -7.56 -3.05
C ASP A 51 11.19 -6.40 -3.39
N TRP A 52 10.78 -5.59 -2.41
CA TRP A 52 9.97 -4.40 -2.67
C TRP A 52 10.68 -3.42 -3.61
N GLN A 53 11.96 -3.14 -3.38
CA GLN A 53 12.77 -2.28 -4.24
C GLN A 53 12.88 -2.82 -5.67
N ARG A 54 13.01 -4.15 -5.83
CA ARG A 54 13.08 -4.79 -7.15
C ARG A 54 11.78 -4.62 -7.94
N HIS A 55 10.64 -4.85 -7.31
CA HIS A 55 9.34 -4.66 -7.97
C HIS A 55 9.08 -3.19 -8.30
N TYR A 56 9.46 -2.27 -7.41
CA TYR A 56 9.39 -0.83 -7.66
C TYR A 56 10.22 -0.43 -8.88
N ALA A 57 11.48 -0.87 -8.97
CA ALA A 57 12.33 -0.62 -10.14
C ALA A 57 11.76 -1.25 -11.42
N GLY A 58 11.12 -2.41 -11.31
CA GLY A 58 10.41 -3.04 -12.42
C GLY A 58 9.22 -2.20 -12.90
N LEU A 59 8.40 -1.70 -11.99
CA LEU A 59 7.31 -0.77 -12.32
C LEU A 59 7.84 0.50 -12.99
N GLN A 60 8.87 1.13 -12.42
CA GLN A 60 9.48 2.32 -12.99
C GLN A 60 9.98 2.07 -14.41
N THR A 61 10.70 0.95 -14.64
CA THR A 61 11.18 0.57 -15.98
C THR A 61 10.03 0.40 -16.98
N LEU A 62 8.94 -0.24 -16.57
CA LEU A 62 7.77 -0.44 -17.42
C LEU A 62 7.11 0.89 -17.80
N LEU A 63 7.01 1.84 -16.87
CA LEU A 63 6.44 3.16 -17.11
C LEU A 63 7.36 4.02 -17.98
N GLU A 64 8.68 3.99 -17.75
CA GLU A 64 9.68 4.67 -18.57
C GLU A 64 9.68 4.15 -20.02
N ALA A 65 9.36 2.88 -20.24
CA ALA A 65 9.19 2.29 -21.56
C ALA A 65 7.88 2.69 -22.28
N GLY A 66 7.09 3.60 -21.70
CA GLY A 66 5.82 4.07 -22.25
C GLY A 66 4.59 3.30 -21.78
N GLY A 67 4.74 2.39 -20.81
CA GLY A 67 3.61 1.74 -20.15
C GLY A 67 2.84 2.73 -19.27
N THR A 68 1.57 2.41 -18.99
CA THR A 68 0.73 3.16 -18.06
C THR A 68 0.24 2.27 -16.93
N LEU A 69 -0.18 2.85 -15.81
CA LEU A 69 -0.64 2.08 -14.65
C LEU A 69 -1.89 1.24 -14.96
N GLU A 70 -2.69 1.63 -15.94
CA GLU A 70 -3.91 0.93 -16.37
C GLU A 70 -3.60 -0.39 -17.08
N VAL A 71 -2.45 -0.48 -17.75
CA VAL A 71 -2.04 -1.67 -18.51
C VAL A 71 -1.16 -2.61 -17.69
N VAL A 72 -0.65 -2.18 -16.54
CA VAL A 72 0.12 -3.03 -15.60
C VAL A 72 -0.84 -3.88 -14.75
N LEU A 73 -1.50 -4.82 -15.41
CA LEU A 73 -2.41 -5.81 -14.81
C LEU A 73 -1.63 -7.05 -14.35
N PRO A 74 -2.14 -7.86 -13.41
CA PRO A 74 -1.45 -9.10 -13.00
C PRO A 74 -1.13 -10.00 -14.19
N GLY A 75 0.05 -10.62 -14.12
CA GLY A 75 0.67 -11.33 -15.23
C GLY A 75 1.66 -10.46 -16.03
N VAL A 76 1.55 -9.13 -15.97
CA VAL A 76 2.59 -8.24 -16.50
C VAL A 76 3.83 -8.37 -15.62
N SER A 77 4.88 -8.95 -16.19
CA SER A 77 6.11 -9.28 -15.47
C SER A 77 7.32 -8.50 -15.99
N TYR A 78 8.27 -8.28 -15.10
CA TYR A 78 9.58 -7.73 -15.42
C TYR A 78 10.65 -8.60 -14.76
N ARG A 79 11.57 -9.15 -15.57
CA ARG A 79 12.64 -10.05 -15.11
C ARG A 79 12.17 -11.24 -14.25
N GLY A 80 10.95 -11.74 -14.54
CA GLY A 80 10.34 -12.87 -13.85
C GLY A 80 9.47 -12.51 -12.64
N ASP A 81 9.45 -11.25 -12.20
CA ASP A 81 8.58 -10.79 -11.12
C ASP A 81 7.24 -10.27 -11.69
N ASP A 82 6.11 -10.71 -11.13
CA ASP A 82 4.77 -10.22 -11.51
C ASP A 82 4.50 -8.83 -10.90
N ILE A 83 4.82 -7.80 -11.68
CA ILE A 83 4.68 -6.41 -11.27
C ILE A 83 3.21 -6.03 -11.13
N GLY A 84 2.33 -6.55 -11.98
CA GLY A 84 0.90 -6.27 -11.91
C GLY A 84 0.24 -6.81 -10.64
N ALA A 85 0.56 -8.05 -10.24
CA ALA A 85 0.09 -8.63 -8.99
C ALA A 85 0.64 -7.86 -7.78
N TRP A 86 1.92 -7.50 -7.81
CA TRP A 86 2.55 -6.69 -6.77
C TRP A 86 1.90 -5.30 -6.66
N LEU A 87 1.68 -4.61 -7.78
CA LEU A 87 1.07 -3.29 -7.83
C LEU A 87 -0.36 -3.32 -7.25
N ARG A 88 -1.17 -4.31 -7.64
CA ARG A 88 -2.50 -4.51 -7.06
C ARG A 88 -2.44 -4.64 -5.55
N LYS A 89 -1.49 -5.43 -5.04
CA LYS A 89 -1.27 -5.62 -3.60
C LYS A 89 -0.87 -4.31 -2.91
N GLN A 90 0.03 -3.51 -3.50
CA GLN A 90 0.41 -2.20 -2.94
C GLN A 90 -0.80 -1.27 -2.80
N ARG A 91 -1.67 -1.21 -3.82
CA ARG A 91 -2.88 -0.37 -3.80
C ARG A 91 -3.89 -0.84 -2.77
N ALA A 92 -4.05 -2.16 -2.60
CA ALA A 92 -4.97 -2.74 -1.61
C ALA A 92 -4.48 -2.58 -0.16
N GLN A 93 -3.16 -2.66 0.05
CA GLN A 93 -2.53 -2.57 1.38
C GLN A 93 -1.93 -1.20 1.65
N TRP A 94 -2.40 -0.15 0.95
CA TRP A 94 -1.79 1.18 0.96
C TRP A 94 -1.55 1.72 2.38
N ALA A 95 -2.55 1.58 3.26
CA ALA A 95 -2.48 2.05 4.65
C ALA A 95 -1.42 1.33 5.51
N GLN A 96 -0.93 0.17 5.08
CA GLN A 96 0.12 -0.60 5.77
C GLN A 96 1.52 -0.27 5.24
N LEU A 97 1.62 0.47 4.13
CA LEU A 97 2.90 0.90 3.57
C LEU A 97 3.48 2.03 4.42
N ASN A 98 4.81 2.07 4.51
CA ASN A 98 5.50 3.20 5.13
C ASN A 98 5.16 4.49 4.34
N ALA A 99 4.50 5.44 5.02
CA ALA A 99 3.99 6.66 4.41
C ALA A 99 5.11 7.57 3.89
N GLU A 100 6.18 7.76 4.67
CA GLU A 100 7.29 8.67 4.32
C GLU A 100 8.09 8.19 3.12
N GLN A 101 8.07 6.89 2.84
CA GLN A 101 9.03 6.26 1.95
C GLN A 101 8.33 5.51 0.82
N GLN A 102 7.52 4.51 1.14
CA GLN A 102 6.87 3.68 0.13
C GLN A 102 5.69 4.41 -0.54
N GLN A 103 4.81 5.05 0.23
CA GLN A 103 3.67 5.78 -0.35
C GLN A 103 4.13 6.98 -1.18
N GLN A 104 5.11 7.76 -0.69
CA GLN A 104 5.67 8.88 -1.44
C GLN A 104 6.27 8.42 -2.79
N ARG A 105 7.05 7.34 -2.80
CA ARG A 105 7.67 6.82 -4.03
C ARG A 105 6.67 6.26 -5.02
N LEU A 106 5.67 5.52 -4.53
CA LEU A 106 4.59 5.03 -5.36
C LEU A 106 3.75 6.18 -5.92
N GLY A 107 3.47 7.19 -5.09
CA GLY A 107 2.77 8.41 -5.50
C GLY A 107 3.53 9.21 -6.56
N ALA A 108 4.86 9.26 -6.49
CA ALA A 108 5.70 9.88 -7.53
C ALA A 108 5.60 9.18 -8.89
N LEU A 109 5.22 7.89 -8.91
CA LEU A 109 4.90 7.13 -10.12
C LEU A 109 3.41 7.21 -10.52
N GLY A 110 2.61 8.04 -9.83
CA GLY A 110 1.16 8.18 -10.06
C GLY A 110 0.31 7.07 -9.42
N VAL A 111 0.90 6.19 -8.61
CA VAL A 111 0.15 5.12 -7.96
C VAL A 111 -0.65 5.70 -6.78
N ALA A 112 -1.94 5.37 -6.74
CA ALA A 112 -2.86 5.77 -5.68
C ALA A 112 -3.46 4.55 -4.99
N PRO A 113 -3.90 4.67 -3.71
CA PRO A 113 -4.65 3.62 -3.02
C PRO A 113 -5.80 3.10 -3.89
N ALA A 114 -6.16 1.84 -3.70
CA ALA A 114 -7.39 1.34 -4.29
C ALA A 114 -8.55 2.20 -3.78
N PRO A 115 -9.50 2.61 -4.64
CA PRO A 115 -10.72 3.24 -4.15
C PRO A 115 -11.32 2.29 -3.12
N GLY A 116 -11.49 2.78 -1.88
CA GLY A 116 -12.15 2.01 -0.83
C GLY A 116 -13.52 1.56 -1.33
N PRO A 117 -14.17 0.57 -0.68
CA PRO A 117 -15.55 0.27 -0.99
C PRO A 117 -16.32 1.59 -0.86
N ALA A 118 -16.70 2.17 -1.99
CA ALA A 118 -17.52 3.36 -2.01
C ALA A 118 -18.71 2.98 -1.13
N ALA A 119 -19.02 3.83 -0.16
CA ALA A 119 -20.33 3.80 0.47
C ALA A 119 -21.33 3.84 -0.68
N ALA A 120 -21.84 2.68 -1.07
CA ALA A 120 -23.01 2.58 -1.90
C ALA A 120 -24.03 3.46 -1.17
N LYS A 121 -24.47 4.54 -1.82
CA LYS A 121 -25.58 5.34 -1.33
C LYS A 121 -26.70 4.34 -1.04
N ALA A 122 -26.91 4.03 0.23
CA ALA A 122 -27.99 3.17 0.65
C ALA A 122 -29.29 3.87 0.20
N PRO A 123 -30.19 3.20 -0.55
CA PRO A 123 -31.53 3.74 -0.72
C PRO A 123 -32.14 3.87 0.69
N GLY A 124 -32.55 5.08 1.04
CA GLY A 124 -33.04 5.41 2.37
C GLY A 124 -34.14 4.45 2.80
N ARG A 125 -33.93 3.76 3.92
CA ARG A 125 -35.00 3.04 4.62
C ARG A 125 -35.85 4.08 5.36
N PRO A 126 -37.18 4.13 5.18
CA PRO A 126 -38.03 4.95 6.03
C PRO A 126 -38.04 4.36 7.44
N SER A 127 -37.66 5.17 8.41
CA SER A 127 -37.71 4.88 9.83
C SER A 127 -39.17 4.89 10.32
N VAL A 128 -39.72 3.71 10.57
CA VAL A 128 -40.97 3.54 11.35
C VAL A 128 -40.61 3.57 12.83
N GLY A 129 -40.96 4.65 13.51
CA GLY A 129 -40.89 4.75 14.97
C GLY A 129 -42.04 3.99 15.66
N PRO A 130 -41.87 3.49 16.90
CA PRO A 130 -42.93 2.76 17.57
C PRO A 130 -43.99 3.73 18.13
N ALA A 131 -45.21 3.63 17.60
CA ALA A 131 -46.37 4.38 18.07
C ALA A 131 -46.89 3.79 19.40
N ARG A 132 -46.84 4.60 20.45
CA ARG A 132 -47.37 4.31 21.79
C ARG A 132 -48.90 4.41 21.75
N ALA A 133 -49.60 3.28 21.89
CA ALA A 133 -51.05 3.26 22.00
C ALA A 133 -51.50 3.71 23.41
N ARG A 134 -52.11 4.90 23.50
CA ARG A 134 -53.02 5.28 24.58
C ARG A 134 -54.34 5.68 23.94
N ARG A 135 -55.32 4.78 23.97
CA ARG A 135 -56.72 5.07 23.60
C ARG A 135 -57.43 5.66 24.81
N ALA A 136 -57.87 6.90 24.68
CA ALA A 136 -58.95 7.47 25.48
C ALA A 136 -60.20 7.55 24.58
N ASN A 137 -61.31 6.99 25.07
CA ASN A 137 -62.69 7.21 24.60
C ASN A 137 -63.12 8.66 24.99
N PRO A 138 -64.22 9.30 24.52
CA PRO A 138 -65.53 8.79 24.02
C PRO A 138 -66.09 9.63 22.82
N PRO A 139 -67.41 9.73 22.48
CA PRO A 139 -68.64 9.07 22.99
C PRO A 139 -69.60 8.47 21.93
N ALA A 140 -70.65 7.81 22.44
CA ALA A 140 -71.85 7.28 21.74
C ALA A 140 -72.79 8.43 21.25
N PRO A 141 -73.92 8.23 20.49
CA PRO A 141 -74.96 7.21 20.72
C PRO A 141 -75.69 6.62 19.48
N GLY A 142 -76.44 5.53 19.72
CA GLY A 142 -77.81 5.42 19.20
C GLY A 142 -78.16 4.35 18.15
N ARG A 143 -79.00 3.40 18.61
CA ARG A 143 -80.19 2.82 17.93
C ARG A 143 -79.92 1.84 16.76
N LEU A 144 -80.65 0.75 16.50
CA LEU A 144 -82.01 0.29 16.83
C LEU A 144 -82.14 -1.22 16.44
N ARG A 145 -82.93 -2.01 17.20
CA ARG A 145 -83.78 -3.20 16.85
C ARG A 145 -83.13 -4.42 16.16
N ALA A 146 -83.14 -5.61 16.76
CA ALA A 146 -84.25 -6.54 17.04
C ALA A 146 -84.84 -7.23 15.80
N ARG A 147 -84.66 -8.55 15.72
CA ARG A 147 -85.66 -9.56 15.37
C ARG A 147 -85.18 -10.95 15.74
#